data_AF-A0A2V9L5L4-F1
#
_entry.id   AF-A0A2V9L5L4-F1
#
_cell.length_a   1.000
_cell.length_b   1.000
_cell.length_c   1.000
_cell.angle_alpha   90.00
_cell.angle_beta   90.00
_cell.angle_gamma   90.00
#
_symmetry.space_group_name_H-M   'P 1'
#
loop_
_entity.id
_entity.type
_entity.pdbx_description
1 polymer ?
#
loop_
_entity_poly.entity_id
_entity_poly.type
_entity_poly.pdbx_seq_one_letter_code
_entity_poly.pdbx_strand_id
1 'polypeptide(L)'
;MRVLVTGGAGFIGCHLCDRLVAEGHEVVCVDSFKTGRRENIAHLLFHPEFKFVEQDITEPWFVDGPIDGVLHFASPASPEDYLQLPIHTLK
;
A
#
# COMPACT_ATOMS: atom_id res chain seq x y z
N MET A 1 6.82 5.85 14.72
CA MET A 1 5.39 5.79 14.42
C MET A 1 5.12 4.48 13.73
N ARG A 2 3.90 3.94 13.86
CA ARG A 2 3.41 2.78 13.13
C ARG A 2 2.42 3.23 12.05
N VAL A 3 2.83 3.12 10.80
CA VAL A 3 2.14 3.73 9.66
C VAL A 3 1.58 2.65 8.74
N LEU A 4 0.30 2.79 8.39
CA LEU A 4 -0.36 1.97 7.39
C LEU A 4 -0.25 2.62 6.01
N VAL A 5 0.37 1.94 5.05
CA VAL A 5 0.50 2.42 3.66
C VAL A 5 -0.24 1.47 2.74
N THR A 6 -1.39 1.89 2.21
CA THR A 6 -2.11 1.11 1.19
C THR A 6 -1.62 1.48 -0.20
N GLY A 7 -1.55 0.53 -1.14
CA GLY A 7 -0.91 0.76 -2.44
C GLY A 7 0.61 0.84 -2.30
N GLY A 8 1.16 0.25 -1.24
CA GLY A 8 2.57 0.37 -0.86
C GLY A 8 3.52 -0.36 -1.82
N ALA A 9 3.02 -1.22 -2.71
CA ALA A 9 3.79 -1.82 -3.79
C ALA A 9 3.64 -1.07 -5.13
N GLY A 10 2.89 0.04 -5.16
CA GLY A 10 2.81 0.97 -6.28
C GLY A 10 4.00 1.95 -6.32
N PHE A 11 4.07 2.79 -7.37
CA PHE A 11 5.20 3.69 -7.62
C PHE A 11 5.52 4.65 -6.46
N ILE A 12 4.53 5.41 -5.98
CA ILE A 12 4.74 6.35 -4.87
C ILE A 12 4.82 5.59 -3.54
N GLY A 13 3.97 4.57 -3.38
CA GLY A 13 3.87 3.80 -2.15
C GLY A 13 5.19 3.15 -1.73
N CYS A 14 5.94 2.56 -2.68
CA CYS A 14 7.17 1.87 -2.34
C CYS A 14 8.28 2.81 -1.87
N HIS A 15 8.44 3.97 -2.53
CA HIS A 15 9.41 4.99 -2.12
C HIS A 15 9.08 5.58 -0.74
N LEU A 16 7.79 5.69 -0.42
CA LEU A 16 7.35 6.12 0.90
C LEU A 16 7.65 5.05 1.96
N CYS A 17 7.38 3.77 1.66
CA CYS A 17 7.76 2.66 2.52
C CYS A 17 9.27 2.67 2.80
N ASP A 18 10.11 2.84 1.77
CA ASP A 18 11.58 2.95 1.91
C ASP A 18 11.95 4.08 2.87
N ARG A 19 11.36 5.26 2.66
CA ARG A 19 11.66 6.45 3.46
C ARG A 19 11.29 6.25 4.92
N LEU A 20 10.08 5.76 5.19
CA LEU A 20 9.58 5.56 6.54
C LEU A 20 10.39 4.50 7.29
N VAL A 21 10.72 3.38 6.63
CA VAL A 21 11.58 2.34 7.20
C VAL A 21 12.97 2.92 7.52
N ALA A 22 13.55 3.70 6.61
CA ALA A 22 14.85 4.36 6.84
C ALA A 22 14.83 5.39 7.99
N GLU A 23 13.66 5.91 8.36
CA GLU A 23 13.48 6.78 9.54
C GLU A 23 13.26 6.02 10.85
N GLY A 24 13.23 4.69 10.82
CA GLY A 24 12.90 3.85 11.97
C GLY A 24 11.42 3.89 12.33
N HIS A 25 10.54 4.05 11.33
CA HIS A 25 9.11 3.84 11.50
C HIS A 25 8.72 2.42 11.13
N GLU A 26 7.76 1.86 11.87
CA GLU A 26 7.15 0.58 11.51
C GLU A 26 6.14 0.82 10.38
N VAL A 27 6.28 0.11 9.28
CA VAL A 27 5.43 0.22 8.10
C VAL A 27 4.62 -1.04 7.92
N VAL A 28 3.30 -0.88 7.94
CA VAL A 28 2.35 -1.90 7.49
C VAL A 28 1.98 -1.57 6.05
N CYS A 29 2.64 -2.23 5.10
CA CYS A 29 2.38 -2.10 3.67
C CYS A 29 1.23 -3.02 3.26
N VAL A 30 0.18 -2.46 2.66
CA VAL A 30 -0.98 -3.19 2.16
C VAL A 30 -1.09 -3.00 0.66
N ASP A 31 -1.15 -4.09 -0.08
CA ASP A 31 -1.34 -4.04 -1.54
C ASP A 31 -2.03 -5.32 -2.04
N SER A 32 -2.81 -5.22 -3.11
CA SER A 32 -3.44 -6.38 -3.76
C SER A 32 -2.70 -6.83 -5.02
N PHE A 33 -1.63 -6.12 -5.41
CA PHE A 33 -0.88 -6.29 -6.66
C PHE A 33 -1.71 -6.14 -7.94
N LYS A 34 -2.89 -5.50 -7.86
CA LYS A 34 -3.68 -5.16 -9.07
C LYS A 34 -2.89 -4.28 -10.04
N THR A 35 -2.21 -3.25 -9.52
CA THR A 35 -1.33 -2.36 -10.27
C THR A 35 0.09 -2.28 -9.68
N GLY A 36 0.26 -2.67 -8.41
CA GLY A 36 1.55 -2.76 -7.73
C GLY A 36 2.38 -3.95 -8.21
N ARG A 37 3.69 -3.93 -7.89
CA ARG A 37 4.64 -4.97 -8.28
C ARG A 37 5.42 -5.48 -7.08
N ARG A 38 5.56 -6.80 -6.93
CA ARG A 38 6.30 -7.42 -5.81
C ARG A 38 7.75 -6.94 -5.75
N GLU A 39 8.36 -6.71 -6.90
CA GLU A 39 9.74 -6.24 -7.04
C GLU A 39 9.96 -4.88 -6.36
N ASN A 40 8.91 -4.03 -6.26
CA ASN A 40 9.00 -2.71 -5.67
C ASN A 40 9.20 -2.74 -4.14
N ILE A 41 8.87 -3.85 -3.48
CA ILE A 41 8.99 -4.00 -2.02
C ILE A 41 9.83 -5.21 -1.60
N ALA A 42 10.38 -5.96 -2.57
CA ALA A 42 11.08 -7.22 -2.32
C ALA A 42 12.25 -7.07 -1.34
N HIS A 43 12.98 -5.95 -1.42
CA HIS A 43 14.09 -5.61 -0.53
C HIS A 43 13.66 -5.28 0.90
N LEU A 44 12.39 -4.94 1.12
CA LEU A 44 11.83 -4.63 2.45
C LEU A 44 11.21 -5.85 3.13
N LEU A 45 10.90 -6.93 2.41
CA LEU A 45 10.13 -8.08 2.95
C LEU A 45 10.75 -8.74 4.19
N PHE A 46 12.06 -8.60 4.39
CA PHE A 46 12.79 -9.17 5.54
C PHE A 46 13.27 -8.09 6.52
N HIS A 47 12.87 -6.83 6.33
CA HIS A 47 13.22 -5.76 7.25
C HIS A 47 12.33 -5.85 8.51
N PRO A 48 12.90 -5.76 9.74
CA PRO A 48 12.13 -5.94 10.97
C PRO A 48 10.99 -4.93 11.15
N GLU A 49 11.20 -3.70 10.66
CA GLU A 49 10.21 -2.61 10.71
C GLU A 49 9.22 -2.62 9.53
N PHE A 50 9.23 -3.65 8.68
CA PHE A 50 8.35 -3.72 7.51
C PHE A 50 7.49 -4.99 7.55
N LYS A 51 6.17 -4.79 7.53
CA LYS A 51 5.18 -5.87 7.43
C LYS A 51 4.39 -5.70 6.15
N PHE A 52 4.39 -6.72 5.30
CA PHE A 52 3.54 -6.76 4.12
C PHE A 52 2.25 -7.54 4.39
N VAL A 53 1.13 -7.02 3.87
CA VAL A 53 -0.18 -7.66 3.88
C VAL A 53 -0.74 -7.63 2.46
N GLU A 54 -0.91 -8.81 1.86
CA GLU A 54 -1.56 -8.94 0.57
C GLU A 54 -3.09 -8.88 0.77
N GLN A 55 -3.71 -7.76 0.43
CA GLN A 55 -5.13 -7.52 0.70
C GLN A 55 -5.74 -6.54 -0.29
N ASP A 56 -6.95 -6.86 -0.74
CA ASP A 56 -7.81 -5.91 -1.45
C ASP A 56 -8.52 -4.99 -0.46
N ILE A 57 -8.26 -3.69 -0.55
CA ILE A 57 -8.77 -2.72 0.42
C ILE A 57 -10.26 -2.41 0.27
N THR A 58 -10.90 -2.92 -0.79
CA THR A 58 -12.37 -2.86 -0.94
C THR A 58 -13.08 -3.88 -0.06
N GLU A 59 -12.38 -4.92 0.39
CA GLU A 59 -12.92 -5.95 1.28
C GLU A 59 -12.59 -5.61 2.75
N PRO A 60 -13.52 -5.88 3.69
CA PRO A 60 -13.25 -5.67 5.11
C PRO A 60 -12.05 -6.49 5.59
N TRP A 61 -11.14 -5.82 6.30
CA TRP A 61 -9.99 -6.46 6.93
C TRP A 61 -9.58 -5.70 8.19
N PHE A 62 -8.78 -6.33 9.05
CA PHE A 62 -8.36 -5.76 10.33
C PHE A 62 -6.84 -5.75 10.45
N VAL A 63 -6.31 -4.66 10.99
CA VAL A 63 -4.90 -4.54 11.37
C VAL A 63 -4.81 -4.58 12.90
N ASP A 64 -4.00 -5.51 13.41
CA ASP A 64 -3.77 -5.61 14.84
C ASP A 64 -2.92 -4.45 15.33
N GLY A 65 -3.20 -3.99 16.56
CA GLY A 65 -2.42 -2.95 17.25
C GLY A 65 -2.73 -1.52 16.78
N PRO A 66 -2.25 -0.51 17.52
CA PRO A 66 -2.49 0.89 17.18
C PRO A 66 -1.83 1.27 15.85
N ILE A 67 -2.41 2.25 15.16
CA ILE A 67 -1.85 2.88 13.96
C ILE A 67 -1.80 4.38 14.24
N ASP A 68 -0.62 4.98 14.03
CA ASP A 68 -0.39 6.41 14.25
C ASP A 68 -0.78 7.25 13.02
N GLY A 69 -0.77 6.64 11.83
CA GLY A 69 -1.14 7.31 10.58
C GLY A 69 -1.47 6.35 9.46
N VAL A 70 -2.35 6.79 8.55
CA VAL A 70 -2.75 6.05 7.34
C VAL A 70 -2.43 6.91 6.13
N LEU A 71 -1.70 6.34 5.18
CA LEU A 71 -1.36 6.97 3.90
C LEU A 71 -1.94 6.12 2.77
N HIS A 72 -2.93 6.68 2.06
CA HIS A 72 -3.79 5.92 1.15
C HIS A 72 -3.45 6.17 -0.32
N PHE A 73 -2.70 5.25 -0.95
CA PHE A 73 -2.32 5.29 -2.37
C PHE A 73 -2.90 4.14 -3.20
N ALA A 74 -3.75 3.29 -2.61
CA ALA A 74 -4.40 2.20 -3.33
C ALA A 74 -5.50 2.76 -4.24
N SER A 75 -5.14 3.04 -5.50
CA SER A 75 -6.07 3.49 -6.53
C SER A 75 -5.51 3.19 -7.93
N PRO A 76 -6.33 2.82 -8.92
CA PRO A 76 -5.92 2.79 -10.32
C PRO A 76 -5.58 4.23 -10.76
N ALA A 77 -4.29 4.51 -10.93
CA ALA A 77 -3.79 5.87 -11.19
C ALA A 77 -3.78 6.24 -12.68
N SER A 78 -3.90 5.27 -13.60
CA SER A 78 -3.84 5.56 -15.04
C SER A 78 -5.23 5.93 -15.62
N PRO A 79 -5.32 6.92 -16.52
CA PRO A 79 -6.57 7.24 -17.23
C PRO A 79 -7.13 6.07 -18.04
N GLU A 80 -6.26 5.18 -18.54
CA GLU A 80 -6.64 3.97 -19.28
C GLU A 80 -7.33 2.95 -18.37
N ASP A 81 -6.86 2.77 -17.14
CA ASP A 81 -7.54 1.94 -16.11
C ASP A 81 -8.88 2.55 -15.68
N TYR A 82 -8.99 3.89 -15.69
CA TYR A 82 -10.22 4.62 -15.40
C TYR A 82 -11.30 4.39 -16.48
N LEU A 83 -10.89 4.32 -17.74
CA LEU A 83 -11.79 4.15 -18.90
C LEU A 83 -12.32 2.71 -19.04
N GLN A 84 -11.69 1.72 -18.38
CA GLN A 84 -12.15 0.33 -18.35
C GLN A 84 -13.27 0.08 -17.32
N LEU A 85 -13.58 1.03 -16.43
CA LEU A 85 -14.58 0.89 -15.35
C LEU A 85 -15.58 2.07 -15.25
N PRO A 86 -16.36 2.40 -16.31
CA PRO A 86 -17.23 3.58 -16.31
C PRO A 86 -18.38 3.57 -15.29
N ILE A 87 -18.71 2.43 -14.67
CA ILE A 87 -19.83 2.30 -13.72
C ILE A 87 -19.39 2.52 -12.25
N HIS A 88 -18.11 2.37 -11.90
CA HIS A 88 -17.62 2.48 -10.53
C HIS A 88 -17.25 3.91 -10.09
N THR A 89 -17.31 4.88 -11.00
CA THR A 89 -17.05 6.31 -10.74
C THR A 89 -18.32 7.17 -10.74
N LEU A 90 -19.51 6.54 -10.79
CA LEU A 90 -20.79 7.23 -10.97
C LEU A 90 -21.83 6.97 -9.86
N LYS A 91 -21.49 6.33 -8.75
CA LYS A 91 -22.32 6.30 -7.54
C LYS A 91 -21.50 6.34 -6.26
#